data_AF-A0A6M4BKB6-F1
#
_entry.id   AF-A0A6M4BKB6-F1
#
_cell.length_a   1.000
_cell.length_b   1.000
_cell.length_c   1.000
_cell.angle_alpha   90.00
_cell.angle_beta   90.00
_cell.angle_gamma   90.00
#
_symmetry.space_group_name_H-M   'P 1'
#
loop_
_entity.id
_entity.type
_entity.pdbx_description
1 polymer ?
#
loop_
_entity_poly.entity_id
_entity_poly.type
_entity_poly.pdbx_seq_one_letter_code
_entity_poly.pdbx_strand_id
1 'polypeptide(L)'
;VQVEEIYDLHKPLESPVYGFIFLFRWIEERRSRRKFVEQIENFVRDEETINNIFFAQQMVPNSCATHALLSILLNCANLHLGETLSRLKHHTLGMNPENKGWAIGNTPELACAHNSHAIPQARKKTDKNAGVSTGRFTGEAYHFVSFVPI
;
A
#
# COMPACT_ATOMS: atom_id res chain seq x y z
N VAL A 1 6.41 -14.88 -6.48
CA VAL A 1 6.42 -14.33 -5.10
C VAL A 1 5.34 -14.98 -4.28
N GLN A 2 5.54 -15.11 -2.97
CA GLN A 2 4.58 -15.65 -2.02
C GLN A 2 4.50 -14.70 -0.81
N VAL A 3 3.34 -14.65 -0.16
CA VAL A 3 3.14 -13.93 1.11
C VAL A 3 2.98 -14.97 2.21
N GLU A 4 3.71 -14.79 3.31
CA GLU A 4 3.67 -15.65 4.49
C GLU A 4 3.38 -14.80 5.73
N GLU A 5 2.51 -15.29 6.61
CA GLU A 5 2.20 -14.63 7.88
C GLU A 5 3.27 -14.95 8.92
N ILE A 6 3.72 -13.92 9.65
CA ILE A 6 4.75 -14.07 10.69
C ILE A 6 4.06 -14.17 12.05
N TYR A 7 4.05 -15.37 12.62
CA TYR A 7 3.49 -15.61 13.96
C TYR A 7 4.48 -15.34 15.10
N ASP A 8 5.78 -15.49 14.84
CA ASP A 8 6.85 -15.28 15.81
C ASP A 8 7.96 -14.43 15.19
N LEU A 9 8.20 -13.24 15.75
CA LEU A 9 9.24 -12.30 15.30
C LEU A 9 10.65 -12.78 15.61
N HIS A 10 10.81 -13.74 16.53
CA HIS A 10 12.11 -14.31 16.89
C HIS A 10 12.48 -15.53 16.04
N LYS A 11 11.52 -16.10 15.29
CA LYS A 11 11.80 -17.21 14.39
C LYS A 11 12.60 -16.69 13.18
N PRO A 12 13.75 -17.31 12.83
CA PRO A 12 14.50 -16.94 11.65
C PRO A 12 13.69 -17.22 10.37
N LEU A 13 13.89 -16.37 9.36
CA LEU A 13 13.24 -16.50 8.05
C LEU A 13 14.13 -17.35 7.14
N GLU A 14 13.56 -18.41 6.56
CA GLU A 14 14.32 -19.45 5.84
C GLU A 14 14.56 -19.13 4.35
N SER A 15 13.89 -18.13 3.80
CA SER A 15 13.93 -17.75 2.37
C SER A 15 14.26 -16.27 2.18
N PRO A 16 14.69 -15.84 0.97
CA PRO A 16 14.88 -14.42 0.67
C PRO A 16 13.61 -13.61 0.93
N VAL A 17 13.72 -12.56 1.73
CA VAL A 17 12.60 -11.69 2.10
C VAL A 17 12.69 -10.40 1.31
N TYR A 18 11.68 -10.14 0.49
CA TYR A 18 11.60 -8.90 -0.31
C TYR A 18 11.16 -7.68 0.51
N GLY A 19 10.42 -7.90 1.60
CA GLY A 19 9.92 -6.87 2.48
C GLY A 19 8.83 -7.40 3.41
N PHE A 20 8.35 -6.55 4.30
CA PHE A 20 7.30 -6.87 5.27
C PHE A 20 6.12 -5.94 5.10
N ILE A 21 4.91 -6.49 5.32
CA ILE A 21 3.69 -5.71 5.42
C ILE A 21 3.20 -5.81 6.87
N PHE A 22 3.14 -4.69 7.56
CA PHE A 22 2.58 -4.60 8.89
C PHE A 22 1.12 -4.13 8.81
N LEU A 23 0.23 -4.97 9.31
CA LEU A 23 -1.21 -4.71 9.41
C LEU A 23 -1.56 -4.31 10.85
N PHE A 24 -2.23 -3.18 11.03
CA PHE A 24 -2.74 -2.79 12.34
C PHE A 24 -4.13 -2.18 12.25
N ARG A 25 -4.92 -2.35 13.32
CA ARG A 25 -6.24 -1.73 13.41
C ARG A 25 -6.08 -0.21 13.49
N TRP A 26 -6.69 0.50 12.55
CA TRP A 26 -6.75 1.95 12.52
C TRP A 26 -7.70 2.43 13.62
N ILE A 27 -7.14 3.13 14.62
CA ILE A 27 -7.90 3.67 15.75
C ILE A 27 -7.68 5.18 15.75
N GLU A 28 -8.70 5.92 15.37
CA GLU A 28 -8.65 7.38 15.23
C GLU A 28 -8.25 8.08 16.54
N GLU A 29 -8.77 7.60 17.68
CA GLU A 29 -8.38 8.11 19.01
C GLU A 29 -6.87 7.92 19.33
N ARG A 30 -6.19 6.93 18.75
CA ARG A 30 -4.73 6.76 18.93
C ARG A 30 -3.93 7.78 18.12
N ARG A 31 -4.52 8.42 17.11
CA ARG A 31 -3.90 9.53 16.38
C ARG A 31 -3.99 10.82 17.19
N SER A 32 -5.15 11.13 17.77
CA SER A 32 -5.35 12.36 18.55
C SER A 32 -4.59 12.39 19.88
N ARG A 33 -4.32 11.21 20.49
CA ARG A 33 -3.57 11.11 21.75
C ARG A 33 -2.04 11.11 21.61
N ARG A 34 -1.51 10.89 20.40
CA ARG A 34 -0.06 11.03 20.18
C ARG A 34 0.27 12.52 20.24
N LYS A 35 0.93 12.95 21.33
CA LYS A 35 1.71 14.20 21.30
C LYS A 35 2.63 14.07 20.10
N PHE A 36 2.40 14.91 19.09
CA PHE A 36 3.21 14.99 17.88
C PHE A 36 4.58 15.54 18.30
N VAL A 37 5.40 14.71 18.93
CA VAL A 37 6.84 14.95 18.94
C VAL A 37 7.27 14.59 17.54
N GLU A 38 7.24 15.62 16.70
CA GLU A 38 7.65 15.55 15.31
C GLU A 38 9.12 15.13 15.31
N GLN A 39 9.38 13.83 15.23
CA GLN A 39 10.69 13.30 14.84
C GLN A 39 10.85 13.54 13.33
N ILE A 40 10.77 14.82 12.96
CA ILE A 40 10.90 15.35 11.60
C ILE A 40 12.19 14.84 10.95
N GLU A 41 13.23 14.69 11.76
CA GLU A 41 14.58 14.33 11.32
C GLU A 41 14.65 12.94 10.67
N ASN A 42 13.69 12.05 10.94
CA ASN A 42 13.70 10.68 10.40
C ASN A 42 12.94 10.52 9.07
N PHE A 43 12.42 11.61 8.49
CA PHE A 43 11.72 11.57 7.20
C PHE A 43 12.62 12.01 6.06
N VAL A 44 12.61 11.25 4.96
CA VAL A 44 13.17 11.71 3.69
C VAL A 44 12.27 12.80 3.14
N ARG A 45 12.84 13.99 2.91
CA ARG A 45 12.14 15.17 2.38
C ARG A 45 12.64 15.63 1.03
N ASP A 46 13.77 15.09 0.60
CA ASP A 46 14.34 15.36 -0.71
C ASP A 46 13.43 14.76 -1.79
N GLU A 47 12.88 15.64 -2.64
CA GLU A 47 11.91 15.25 -3.67
C GLU A 47 12.53 14.30 -4.70
N GLU A 48 13.79 14.52 -5.06
CA GLU A 48 14.49 13.66 -6.02
C GLU A 48 14.60 12.23 -5.48
N THR A 49 15.03 12.07 -4.23
CA THR A 49 15.10 10.79 -3.55
C THR A 49 13.73 10.11 -3.47
N ILE A 50 12.69 10.85 -3.08
CA ILE A 50 11.30 10.34 -2.99
C ILE A 50 10.78 9.90 -4.36
N ASN A 51 11.07 10.67 -5.41
CA ASN A 51 10.59 10.41 -6.76
C ASN A 51 11.34 9.26 -7.44
N ASN A 52 12.60 9.02 -7.04
CA ASN A 52 13.43 7.91 -7.52
C ASN A 52 13.03 6.54 -6.96
N ILE A 53 12.47 6.49 -5.75
CA ILE A 53 11.90 5.24 -5.19
C ILE A 53 10.43 5.08 -5.57
N PHE A 54 9.89 3.87 -5.53
CA PHE A 54 8.44 3.66 -5.64
C PHE A 54 7.76 3.92 -4.29
N PHE A 55 7.50 5.19 -4.00
CA PHE A 55 6.69 5.65 -2.87
C PHE A 55 5.39 6.28 -3.38
N ALA A 56 4.24 5.66 -3.08
CA ALA A 56 2.94 6.06 -3.62
C ALA A 56 1.96 6.42 -2.50
N GLN A 57 1.27 7.54 -2.66
CA GLN A 57 0.20 7.96 -1.76
C GLN A 57 -1.09 7.21 -2.11
N GLN A 58 -1.80 6.70 -1.10
CA GLN A 58 -3.07 6.01 -1.35
C GLN A 58 -4.17 7.01 -1.73
N MET A 59 -4.44 7.13 -3.03
CA MET A 59 -5.51 7.99 -3.57
C MET A 59 -6.87 7.27 -3.65
N VAL A 60 -6.86 5.95 -3.85
CA VAL A 60 -8.08 5.14 -3.94
C VAL A 60 -8.46 4.55 -2.57
N PRO A 61 -9.66 4.81 -2.04
CA PRO A 61 -10.14 4.19 -0.81
C PRO A 61 -10.14 2.65 -0.90
N ASN A 62 -9.92 1.97 0.23
CA ASN A 62 -9.89 0.50 0.33
C ASN A 62 -8.84 -0.22 -0.53
N SER A 63 -7.86 0.48 -1.10
CA SER A 63 -6.80 -0.12 -1.93
C SER A 63 -5.48 -0.38 -1.17
N CYS A 64 -5.52 -0.30 0.17
CA CYS A 64 -4.34 -0.35 1.05
C CYS A 64 -3.52 -1.65 0.89
N ALA A 65 -4.18 -2.81 0.76
CA ALA A 65 -3.49 -4.09 0.55
C ALA A 65 -2.71 -4.10 -0.78
N THR A 66 -3.32 -3.62 -1.87
CA THR A 66 -2.64 -3.50 -3.17
C THR A 66 -1.49 -2.51 -3.08
N HIS A 67 -1.69 -1.34 -2.46
CA HIS A 67 -0.62 -0.36 -2.29
C HIS A 67 0.57 -0.96 -1.53
N ALA A 68 0.33 -1.66 -0.42
CA ALA A 68 1.39 -2.24 0.38
C ALA A 68 2.21 -3.28 -0.39
N LEU A 69 1.54 -4.15 -1.16
CA LEU A 69 2.22 -5.12 -2.03
C LEU A 69 3.06 -4.41 -3.10
N LEU A 70 2.51 -3.40 -3.78
CA LEU A 70 3.21 -2.67 -4.84
C LEU A 70 4.42 -1.89 -4.29
N SER A 71 4.29 -1.27 -3.12
CA SER A 71 5.40 -0.58 -2.45
C SER A 71 6.59 -1.48 -2.16
N ILE A 72 6.38 -2.78 -1.99
CA ILE A 72 7.49 -3.75 -1.84
C ILE A 72 7.98 -4.18 -3.23
N LEU A 73 7.08 -4.73 -4.04
CA LEU A 73 7.44 -5.38 -5.31
C LEU A 73 8.13 -4.41 -6.27
N LEU A 74 7.67 -3.17 -6.36
CA LEU A 74 8.21 -2.19 -7.31
C LEU A 74 9.53 -1.55 -6.85
N ASN A 75 9.88 -1.67 -5.57
CA ASN A 75 11.21 -1.29 -5.05
C ASN A 75 12.23 -2.44 -5.12
N CYS A 76 11.83 -3.66 -5.46
CA CYS A 76 12.76 -4.76 -5.68
C CYS A 76 13.52 -4.60 -7.02
N ALA A 77 14.85 -4.75 -7.00
CA ALA A 77 15.68 -4.65 -8.20
C ALA A 77 15.64 -5.91 -9.08
N ASN A 78 15.71 -7.10 -8.46
CA ASN A 78 15.91 -8.38 -9.16
C ASN A 78 14.67 -9.28 -9.08
N LEU A 79 13.51 -8.76 -9.47
CA LEU A 79 12.26 -9.51 -9.45
C LEU A 79 11.57 -9.48 -10.82
N HIS A 80 11.15 -10.64 -11.31
CA HIS A 80 10.31 -10.72 -12.50
C HIS A 80 8.87 -10.31 -12.15
N LEU A 81 8.52 -9.07 -12.47
CA LEU A 81 7.24 -8.43 -12.11
C LEU A 81 6.06 -8.85 -13.02
N GLY A 82 6.34 -9.43 -14.18
CA GLY A 82 5.33 -9.61 -15.23
C GLY A 82 4.96 -8.29 -15.91
N GLU A 83 4.14 -8.36 -16.96
CA GLU A 83 3.92 -7.25 -17.89
C GLU A 83 3.28 -6.03 -17.22
N THR A 84 2.14 -6.20 -16.55
CA THR A 84 1.37 -5.10 -15.94
C THR A 84 2.20 -4.31 -14.92
N LEU A 85 2.87 -5.00 -14.00
CA LEU A 85 3.65 -4.36 -12.94
C LEU A 85 4.94 -3.73 -13.49
N SER A 86 5.57 -4.36 -14.49
CA SER A 86 6.72 -3.76 -15.18
C SER A 86 6.30 -2.47 -15.88
N ARG A 87 5.18 -2.49 -16.60
CA ARG A 87 4.62 -1.31 -17.28
C ARG A 87 4.29 -0.19 -16.29
N LEU A 88 3.64 -0.52 -15.17
CA LEU A 88 3.37 0.44 -14.11
C LEU A 88 4.66 1.06 -13.55
N LYS A 89 5.65 0.23 -13.19
CA LYS A 89 6.95 0.70 -12.67
C LYS A 89 7.60 1.71 -13.60
N HIS A 90 7.72 1.38 -14.89
CA HIS A 90 8.31 2.26 -15.90
C HIS A 90 7.50 3.54 -16.10
N HIS A 91 6.18 3.43 -16.21
CA HIS A 91 5.29 4.57 -16.38
C HIS A 91 5.39 5.57 -15.22
N THR A 92 5.62 5.07 -14.00
CA THR A 92 5.66 5.89 -12.78
C THR A 92 7.04 6.42 -12.38
N LEU A 93 8.08 6.16 -13.19
CA LEU A 93 9.44 6.60 -12.89
C LEU A 93 9.50 8.13 -12.79
N GLY A 94 10.08 8.65 -11.71
CA GLY A 94 10.21 10.10 -11.46
C GLY A 94 8.90 10.81 -11.08
N MET A 95 7.75 10.12 -11.03
CA MET A 95 6.50 10.72 -10.58
C MET A 95 6.52 11.00 -9.07
N ASN A 96 5.82 12.07 -8.67
CA ASN A 96 5.54 12.33 -7.27
C ASN A 96 4.61 11.25 -6.65
N PRO A 97 4.55 11.13 -5.32
CA PRO A 97 3.78 10.07 -4.66
C PRO A 97 2.29 10.08 -4.98
N GLU A 98 1.69 11.26 -5.16
CA GLU A 98 0.29 11.41 -5.52
C GLU A 98 0.00 10.82 -6.91
N ASN A 99 0.79 11.19 -7.91
CA ASN A 99 0.66 10.69 -9.28
C ASN A 99 0.91 9.18 -9.36
N LYS A 100 1.85 8.65 -8.57
CA LYS A 100 2.05 7.20 -8.41
C LYS A 100 0.77 6.52 -7.87
N GLY A 101 0.13 7.14 -6.89
CA GLY A 101 -1.15 6.70 -6.33
C GLY A 101 -2.30 6.66 -7.35
N TRP A 102 -2.44 7.73 -8.14
CA TRP A 102 -3.43 7.77 -9.21
C TRP A 102 -3.14 6.75 -10.31
N ALA A 103 -1.88 6.53 -10.67
CA ALA A 103 -1.50 5.51 -11.65
C ALA A 103 -1.90 4.10 -11.20
N ILE A 104 -1.75 3.77 -9.91
CA ILE A 104 -2.25 2.51 -9.34
C ILE A 104 -3.78 2.41 -9.52
N GLY A 105 -4.51 3.46 -9.13
CA GLY A 105 -5.97 3.49 -9.20
C GLY A 105 -6.54 3.38 -10.62
N ASN A 106 -5.81 3.93 -11.59
CA ASN A 106 -6.19 3.97 -13.00
C ASN A 106 -5.65 2.78 -13.82
N THR A 107 -5.07 1.77 -13.17
CA THR A 107 -4.65 0.52 -13.84
C THR A 107 -5.75 -0.55 -13.71
N PRO A 108 -6.53 -0.83 -14.77
CA PRO A 108 -7.72 -1.67 -14.68
C PRO A 108 -7.43 -3.11 -14.23
N GLU A 109 -6.28 -3.66 -14.63
CA GLU A 109 -5.87 -5.02 -14.26
C GLU A 109 -5.68 -5.16 -12.75
N LEU A 110 -5.12 -4.12 -12.10
CA LEU A 110 -4.95 -4.10 -10.64
C LEU A 110 -6.30 -4.00 -9.92
N ALA A 111 -7.18 -3.13 -10.40
CA ALA A 111 -8.53 -2.99 -9.83
C ALA A 111 -9.33 -4.28 -9.99
N CYS A 112 -9.27 -4.91 -11.17
CA CYS A 112 -9.94 -6.18 -11.45
C CYS A 112 -9.42 -7.28 -10.51
N ALA A 113 -8.10 -7.45 -10.41
CA ALA A 113 -7.48 -8.44 -9.54
C ALA A 113 -7.88 -8.20 -8.06
N HIS A 114 -7.75 -6.97 -7.56
CA HIS A 114 -8.12 -6.61 -6.19
C HIS A 114 -9.58 -6.96 -5.88
N ASN A 115 -10.51 -6.55 -6.75
CA ASN A 115 -11.94 -6.78 -6.56
C ASN A 115 -12.32 -8.26 -6.69
N SER A 116 -11.55 -9.05 -7.45
CA SER A 116 -11.77 -10.49 -7.58
C SER A 116 -11.58 -11.24 -6.25
N HIS A 117 -10.76 -10.71 -5.34
CA HIS A 117 -10.53 -11.26 -4.00
C HIS A 117 -11.45 -10.67 -2.91
N ALA A 118 -12.28 -9.67 -3.25
CA ALA A 118 -13.23 -9.10 -2.29
C ALA A 118 -14.36 -10.08 -1.95
N ILE A 119 -14.68 -10.19 -0.66
CA ILE A 119 -15.81 -11.01 -0.19
C ILE A 119 -17.14 -10.50 -0.79
N PRO A 120 -18.14 -11.38 -1.02
CA PRO A 120 -19.40 -10.99 -1.68
C PRO A 120 -20.15 -9.84 -0.99
N GLN A 121 -20.04 -9.72 0.33
CA GLN A 121 -20.66 -8.63 1.09
C GLN A 121 -20.05 -7.26 0.77
N ALA A 122 -18.74 -7.20 0.48
CA ALA A 122 -18.08 -5.96 0.07
C ALA A 122 -18.55 -5.52 -1.32
N ARG A 123 -18.72 -6.47 -2.25
CA ARG A 123 -19.24 -6.20 -3.61
C ARG A 123 -20.67 -5.66 -3.61
N LYS A 124 -21.55 -6.16 -2.74
CA LYS A 124 -22.94 -5.67 -2.64
C LYS A 124 -23.05 -4.25 -2.07
N LYS A 125 -22.04 -3.78 -1.34
CA LYS A 125 -22.03 -2.45 -0.71
C LYS A 125 -21.56 -1.35 -1.67
N THR A 126 -20.74 -1.66 -2.67
CA THR A 126 -20.31 -0.68 -3.68
C THR A 126 -21.48 -0.23 -4.56
N ASP A 127 -22.43 -1.12 -4.85
CA ASP A 127 -23.61 -0.79 -5.69
C ASP A 127 -24.60 0.17 -5.03
N LYS A 128 -24.57 0.30 -3.69
CA LYS A 128 -25.51 1.15 -2.94
C LYS A 128 -24.96 2.53 -2.56
N ASN A 129 -23.65 2.73 -2.65
CA ASN A 129 -22.99 3.97 -2.23
C ASN A 129 -22.11 4.55 -3.36
N ALA A 130 -22.75 5.12 -4.39
CA ALA A 130 -22.10 6.02 -5.35
C ALA A 130 -21.87 7.45 -4.78
N GLY A 131 -21.92 7.60 -3.46
CA GLY A 131 -21.59 8.83 -2.74
C GLY A 131 -20.34 8.61 -1.92
N VAL A 132 -19.32 9.45 -2.14
CA VAL A 132 -18.08 9.49 -1.37
C VAL A 132 -18.43 9.75 0.10
N SER A 133 -18.54 8.68 0.91
CA SER A 133 -18.64 8.82 2.36
C SER A 133 -17.22 8.84 2.93
N THR A 134 -16.65 10.03 3.07
CA THR A 134 -15.48 10.30 3.92
C THR A 134 -15.82 10.21 5.42
N GLY A 135 -17.06 9.89 5.78
CA GLY A 135 -17.50 9.76 7.17
C GLY A 135 -18.28 8.47 7.42
N ARG A 136 -17.86 7.75 8.46
CA ARG A 136 -18.52 6.59 9.10
C ARG A 136 -18.40 5.25 8.37
N PHE A 137 -17.17 4.77 8.26
CA PHE A 137 -16.93 3.33 8.27
C PHE A 137 -17.19 2.80 9.68
N THR A 138 -18.23 1.98 9.88
CA THR A 138 -18.53 1.28 11.14
C THR A 138 -17.92 -0.12 11.20
N GLY A 139 -17.05 -0.47 10.24
CA GLY A 139 -16.20 -1.66 10.30
C GLY A 139 -14.86 -1.34 10.95
N GLU A 140 -14.17 -2.36 11.46
CA GLU A 140 -12.76 -2.19 11.83
C GLU A 140 -11.96 -1.87 10.56
N ALA A 141 -11.46 -0.64 10.45
CA ALA A 141 -10.54 -0.27 9.40
C ALA A 141 -9.14 -0.75 9.79
N TYR A 142 -8.46 -1.47 8.91
CA TYR A 142 -7.06 -1.86 9.10
C TYR A 142 -6.18 -1.06 8.14
N HIS A 143 -5.00 -0.69 8.60
CA HIS A 143 -4.00 0.04 7.83
C HIS A 143 -2.77 -0.83 7.59
N PHE A 144 -2.16 -0.64 6.42
CA PHE A 144 -1.04 -1.43 5.95
C PHE A 144 0.18 -0.52 5.81
N VAL A 145 1.33 -0.96 6.30
CA VAL A 145 2.62 -0.28 6.15
C VAL A 145 3.64 -1.26 5.60
N SER A 146 4.36 -0.84 4.55
CA SER A 146 5.41 -1.65 3.94
C SER A 146 6.80 -1.26 4.45
N PHE A 147 7.61 -2.27 4.75
CA PHE A 147 9.03 -2.14 5.04
C PHE A 147 9.81 -2.86 3.95
N VAL A 148 10.68 -2.15 3.24
CA VAL A 148 11.44 -2.67 2.09
C VAL A 148 12.86 -2.11 2.14
N PRO A 149 13.90 -2.94 1.97
CA PRO A 149 15.26 -2.46 1.77
C PRO A 149 15.38 -1.83 0.37
N ILE A 150 15.99 -0.64 0.30
CA ILE A 150 16.25 0.11 -0.95
C ILE A 150 17.74 0.25 -1.14
#